data_AF-A0A8C0IQM2-F1
#
_entry.id   AF-A0A8C0IQM2-F1
#
_cell.length_a   1.000
_cell.length_b   1.000
_cell.length_c   1.000
_cell.angle_alpha   90.00
_cell.angle_beta   90.00
_cell.angle_gamma   90.00
#
_symmetry.space_group_name_H-M   'P 1'
#
loop_
_entity.id
_entity.type
_entity.pdbx_description
1 polymer ?
#
loop_
_entity_poly.entity_id
_entity_poly.type
_entity_poly.pdbx_seq_one_letter_code
_entity_poly.pdbx_strand_id
1 'polypeptide(L)'
;MGAVLLKHGGCLLLWLALLLGCWAELGSGLEFPGAEGQWTRFPKWNACCESEMSFNMKTRSSSGLVLYFDDEGFCDFLELILTQGGRLQLSFSIFCAEPATLLTDTAVNDNLWHTVVIRRHFKNTTLLIDQTEAKWVEVKSKRRDMTVFSGLFLGGLPPELRSTTLKLTLSSVKDREPFKGWITDVRVNYTQTSPVESQEVRLDDEQSRLCARDDVCLNGGICSVLNDQAVCDCSQTGFRGRDCSEGKSSL
;
A
#
# COMPACT_ATOMS: atom_id res chain seq x y z
N MET A 1 20.05 -53.09 2.83
CA MET A 1 18.81 -52.53 2.24
C MET A 1 18.26 -51.28 2.95
N GLY A 2 18.85 -50.80 4.06
CA GLY A 2 18.32 -49.65 4.82
C GLY A 2 18.78 -48.23 4.41
N ALA A 3 19.82 -48.08 3.57
CA ALA A 3 20.38 -46.76 3.26
C ALA A 3 19.80 -46.09 1.99
N VAL A 4 19.07 -46.82 1.16
CA VAL A 4 18.51 -46.30 -0.11
C VAL A 4 17.10 -45.69 0.10
N LEU A 5 16.39 -46.14 1.14
CA LEU A 5 15.05 -45.65 1.49
C LEU A 5 15.07 -44.28 2.20
N LEU A 6 16.14 -43.94 2.94
CA LEU A 6 16.27 -42.61 3.57
C LEU A 6 16.52 -41.48 2.56
N LYS A 7 17.20 -41.76 1.43
CA LYS A 7 17.47 -40.73 0.40
C LYS A 7 16.23 -40.31 -0.38
N HIS A 8 15.29 -41.24 -0.62
CA HIS A 8 14.06 -40.96 -1.36
C HIS A 8 13.00 -40.28 -0.49
N GLY A 9 12.89 -40.64 0.80
CA GLY A 9 11.97 -39.99 1.74
C GLY A 9 12.35 -38.55 2.08
N GLY A 10 13.65 -38.26 2.23
CA GLY A 10 14.14 -36.91 2.51
C GLY A 10 13.93 -35.94 1.34
N CYS A 11 14.09 -36.40 0.10
CA CYS A 11 13.87 -35.60 -1.10
C CYS A 11 12.37 -35.28 -1.28
N LEU A 12 11.48 -36.24 -1.03
CA LEU A 12 10.03 -36.03 -1.11
C LEU A 12 9.54 -35.04 -0.04
N LEU A 13 10.07 -35.12 1.18
CA LEU A 13 9.75 -34.18 2.27
C LEU A 13 10.29 -32.77 2.01
N LEU A 14 11.47 -32.65 1.40
CA LEU A 14 12.01 -31.37 0.92
C LEU A 14 11.17 -30.78 -0.20
N TRP A 15 10.69 -31.59 -1.15
CA TRP A 15 9.80 -31.15 -2.22
C TRP A 15 8.42 -30.76 -1.70
N LEU A 16 7.86 -31.51 -0.74
CA LEU A 16 6.63 -31.15 -0.04
C LEU A 16 6.80 -29.87 0.78
N ALA A 17 7.95 -29.65 1.43
CA ALA A 17 8.27 -28.42 2.16
C ALA A 17 8.54 -27.22 1.23
N LEU A 18 9.12 -27.43 0.04
CA LEU A 18 9.29 -26.41 -1.00
C LEU A 18 7.95 -26.06 -1.66
N LEU A 19 7.08 -27.06 -1.86
CA LEU A 19 5.70 -26.86 -2.30
C LEU A 19 4.93 -26.09 -1.23
N LEU A 20 4.94 -26.53 0.04
CA LEU A 20 4.29 -25.86 1.19
C LEU A 20 4.88 -24.47 1.49
N GLY A 21 6.18 -24.26 1.25
CA GLY A 21 6.85 -22.97 1.38
C GLY A 21 6.44 -21.97 0.32
N CYS A 22 5.83 -22.43 -0.77
CA CYS A 22 5.24 -21.60 -1.82
C CYS A 22 3.78 -21.19 -1.53
N TRP A 23 3.18 -21.67 -0.43
CA TRP A 23 1.83 -21.32 0.01
C TRP A 23 1.81 -20.28 1.15
N ALA A 24 2.94 -19.66 1.47
CA ALA A 24 3.04 -18.74 2.60
C ALA A 24 3.00 -17.26 2.19
N GLU A 25 2.22 -16.88 1.17
CA GLU A 25 1.84 -15.48 0.94
C GLU A 25 0.35 -15.35 0.57
N LEU A 26 -0.53 -16.08 1.28
CA LEU A 26 -1.98 -15.84 1.24
C LEU A 26 -2.38 -14.61 2.10
N GLY A 27 -1.75 -13.47 1.84
CA GLY A 27 -2.26 -12.18 2.26
C GLY A 27 -2.93 -11.52 1.07
N SER A 28 -4.25 -11.29 1.12
CA SER A 28 -4.92 -10.44 0.14
C SER A 28 -4.31 -9.03 0.21
N GLY A 29 -3.41 -8.71 -0.72
CA GLY A 29 -2.91 -7.36 -0.92
C GLY A 29 -3.98 -6.45 -1.54
N LEU A 30 -3.77 -5.15 -1.40
CA LEU A 30 -4.51 -4.12 -2.12
C LEU A 30 -3.57 -3.52 -3.16
N GLU A 31 -3.93 -3.66 -4.44
CA GLU A 31 -3.25 -2.96 -5.52
C GLU A 31 -3.92 -1.60 -5.76
N PHE A 32 -3.11 -0.56 -5.63
CA PHE A 32 -3.44 0.82 -5.94
C PHE A 32 -2.82 1.19 -7.29
N PRO A 33 -3.60 1.20 -8.39
CA PRO A 33 -3.08 1.41 -9.74
C PRO A 33 -2.55 2.84 -9.99
N GLY A 34 -2.83 3.78 -9.09
CA GLY A 34 -2.59 5.21 -9.26
C GLY A 34 -3.74 5.91 -9.98
N ALA A 35 -4.95 5.34 -9.95
CA ALA A 35 -6.13 5.93 -10.58
C ALA A 35 -6.60 7.17 -9.82
N GLU A 36 -7.15 8.14 -10.54
CA GLU A 36 -7.76 9.31 -9.92
C GLU A 36 -8.94 8.89 -9.06
N GLY A 37 -9.02 9.43 -7.84
CA GLY A 37 -10.12 9.10 -6.91
C GLY A 37 -10.06 7.68 -6.35
N GLN A 38 -8.96 6.95 -6.49
CA GLN A 38 -8.77 5.69 -5.76
C GLN A 38 -8.60 5.94 -4.25
N TRP A 39 -9.06 5.01 -3.44
CA TRP A 39 -8.82 4.99 -1.99
C TRP A 39 -9.33 3.68 -1.39
N THR A 40 -8.79 3.35 -0.23
CA THR A 40 -9.38 2.34 0.66
C THR A 40 -9.55 2.93 2.06
N ARG A 41 -10.71 2.73 2.66
CA ARG A 41 -10.99 3.11 4.04
C ARG A 41 -10.98 1.90 4.94
N PHE A 42 -10.19 1.99 6.00
CA PHE A 42 -10.14 1.06 7.12
C PHE A 42 -10.90 1.63 8.32
N PRO A 43 -11.20 0.81 9.35
CA PRO A 43 -11.71 1.30 10.61
C PRO A 43 -10.79 2.37 11.19
N LYS A 44 -11.37 3.29 11.98
CA LYS A 44 -10.63 4.33 12.67
C LYS A 44 -9.53 3.73 13.54
N TRP A 45 -8.30 4.21 13.35
CA TRP A 45 -7.21 3.97 14.29
C TRP A 45 -7.29 5.00 15.43
N ASN A 46 -7.44 4.53 16.67
CA ASN A 46 -7.38 5.42 17.84
C ASN A 46 -5.91 5.79 18.17
N ALA A 47 -5.42 6.85 17.52
CA ALA A 47 -4.04 7.34 17.63
C ALA A 47 -3.78 8.30 18.82
N CYS A 48 -4.65 8.28 19.84
CA CYS A 48 -4.64 9.29 20.92
C CYS A 48 -3.38 9.30 21.77
N CYS A 49 -2.88 8.11 22.08
CA CYS A 49 -2.10 7.87 23.27
C CYS A 49 -0.89 7.02 22.90
N GLU A 50 -0.76 5.84 23.52
CA GLU A 50 0.14 4.79 23.06
C GLU A 50 -0.61 3.87 22.11
N SER A 51 -0.20 3.82 20.86
CA SER A 51 -0.74 2.90 19.88
C SER A 51 0.20 2.73 18.70
N GLU A 52 -0.02 1.69 17.93
CA GLU A 52 0.79 1.36 16.77
C GLU A 52 -0.10 0.99 15.60
N MET A 53 0.31 1.44 14.41
CA MET A 53 -0.25 0.99 13.15
C MET A 53 0.90 0.54 12.25
N SER A 54 0.73 -0.59 11.58
CA SER A 54 1.71 -1.12 10.64
C SER A 54 1.06 -1.65 9.36
N PHE A 55 1.83 -1.65 8.29
CA PHE A 55 1.48 -2.24 7.00
C PHE A 55 2.75 -2.54 6.21
N ASN A 56 2.64 -3.43 5.21
CA ASN A 56 3.69 -3.62 4.21
C ASN A 56 3.32 -2.86 2.94
N MET A 57 4.30 -2.25 2.28
CA MET A 57 4.09 -1.58 1.01
C MET A 57 5.19 -1.90 0.00
N LYS A 58 4.83 -1.83 -1.29
CA LYS A 58 5.74 -1.98 -2.42
C LYS A 58 5.37 -0.98 -3.49
N THR A 59 6.32 -0.22 -4.02
CA THR A 59 6.05 0.82 -5.02
C THR A 59 7.26 1.10 -5.91
N ARG A 60 7.01 1.65 -7.10
CA ARG A 60 8.00 2.33 -7.96
C ARG A 60 7.77 3.84 -8.03
N SER A 61 6.69 4.33 -7.44
CA SER A 61 6.31 5.73 -7.50
C SER A 61 7.36 6.58 -6.78
N SER A 62 7.58 7.80 -7.25
CA SER A 62 8.42 8.78 -6.56
C SER A 62 7.62 9.78 -5.74
N SER A 63 6.29 9.64 -5.69
CA SER A 63 5.36 10.52 -4.97
C SER A 63 4.03 9.82 -4.71
N GLY A 64 3.27 10.31 -3.73
CA GLY A 64 1.89 9.90 -3.52
C GLY A 64 1.43 9.93 -2.07
N LEU A 65 0.11 10.00 -1.86
CA LEU A 65 -0.52 9.91 -0.54
C LEU A 65 -0.65 8.44 -0.12
N VAL A 66 0.14 8.04 0.87
CA VAL A 66 0.12 6.67 1.39
C VAL A 66 -0.99 6.51 2.42
N LEU A 67 -1.11 7.45 3.36
CA LEU A 67 -2.07 7.39 4.45
C LEU A 67 -2.56 8.77 4.89
N TYR A 68 -3.83 8.85 5.27
CA TYR A 68 -4.41 10.02 5.93
C TYR A 68 -5.51 9.64 6.93
N PHE A 69 -5.57 10.36 8.06
CA PHE A 69 -6.76 10.46 8.91
C PHE A 69 -6.76 11.78 9.67
N ASP A 70 -7.92 12.21 10.14
CA ASP A 70 -8.06 13.45 10.89
C ASP A 70 -9.25 13.44 11.87
N ASP A 71 -9.47 14.60 12.49
CA ASP A 71 -10.64 14.91 13.29
C ASP A 71 -11.74 15.62 12.50
N GLU A 72 -11.82 15.50 11.18
CA GLU A 72 -12.88 16.07 10.32
C GLU A 72 -12.94 17.61 10.34
N GLY A 73 -11.79 18.25 10.23
CA GLY A 73 -11.70 19.69 9.96
C GLY A 73 -11.56 20.56 11.20
N PHE A 74 -11.16 19.99 12.33
CA PHE A 74 -10.81 20.77 13.50
C PHE A 74 -9.30 21.03 13.47
N CYS A 75 -8.48 20.16 14.05
CA CYS A 75 -7.09 20.49 14.34
C CYS A 75 -6.09 19.33 14.36
N ASP A 76 -6.57 18.09 14.46
CA ASP A 76 -5.74 16.91 14.58
C ASP A 76 -5.74 16.12 13.27
N PHE A 77 -4.56 15.82 12.76
CA PHE A 77 -4.40 14.98 11.59
C PHE A 77 -3.09 14.19 11.67
N LEU A 78 -3.02 13.12 10.88
CA LEU A 78 -1.77 12.46 10.52
C LEU A 78 -1.78 12.14 9.03
N GLU A 79 -0.72 12.57 8.34
CA GLU A 79 -0.47 12.32 6.92
C GLU A 79 0.84 11.53 6.80
N LEU A 80 0.85 10.51 5.94
CA LEU A 80 2.07 9.87 5.45
C LEU A 80 2.08 9.96 3.93
N ILE A 81 3.14 10.55 3.39
CA ILE A 81 3.33 10.68 1.94
C ILE A 81 4.64 10.05 1.50
N LEU A 82 4.67 9.64 0.25
CA LEU A 82 5.90 9.43 -0.50
C LEU A 82 6.32 10.77 -1.09
N THR A 83 7.53 11.21 -0.76
CA THR A 83 8.13 12.45 -1.26
C THR A 83 8.93 12.21 -2.53
N GLN A 84 9.17 13.29 -3.30
CA GLN A 84 10.04 13.25 -4.46
C GLN A 84 11.39 12.61 -4.11
N GLY A 85 11.71 11.50 -4.78
CA GLY A 85 12.88 10.66 -4.46
C GLY A 85 12.54 9.40 -3.66
N GLY A 86 11.25 9.09 -3.45
CA GLY A 86 10.80 7.79 -2.94
C GLY A 86 10.97 7.59 -1.45
N ARG A 87 11.17 8.66 -0.66
CA ARG A 87 11.28 8.58 0.80
C ARG A 87 9.96 8.91 1.46
N LEU A 88 9.68 8.28 2.60
CA LEU A 88 8.46 8.51 3.37
C LEU A 88 8.61 9.75 4.27
N GLN A 89 7.62 10.63 4.22
CA GLN A 89 7.47 11.76 5.13
C GLN A 89 6.17 11.65 5.91
N LEU A 90 6.27 11.73 7.23
CA LEU A 90 5.15 11.78 8.15
C LEU A 90 4.96 13.20 8.66
N SER A 91 3.73 13.69 8.66
CA SER A 91 3.35 14.98 9.22
C SER A 91 2.11 14.84 10.11
N PHE A 92 2.10 15.46 11.28
CA PHE A 92 0.92 15.43 12.17
C PHE A 92 0.82 16.70 13.01
N SER A 93 -0.41 17.06 13.36
CA SER A 93 -0.70 18.10 14.35
C SER A 93 -1.60 17.55 15.46
N ILE A 94 -1.47 18.17 16.64
CA ILE A 94 -2.36 17.95 17.77
C ILE A 94 -2.77 19.33 18.27
N PHE A 95 -4.07 19.57 18.37
CA PHE A 95 -4.66 20.76 18.97
C PHE A 95 -4.15 22.05 18.33
N CYS A 96 -4.17 22.08 17.00
CA CYS A 96 -3.89 23.23 16.15
C CYS A 96 -2.45 23.74 16.30
N ALA A 97 -1.55 22.88 16.76
CA ALA A 97 -0.13 23.17 16.83
C ALA A 97 0.47 23.22 15.42
N GLU A 98 1.62 23.87 15.29
CA GLU A 98 2.43 23.75 14.07
C GLU A 98 2.73 22.27 13.81
N PRO A 99 2.47 21.75 12.59
CA PRO A 99 2.67 20.33 12.31
C PRO A 99 4.10 19.88 12.54
N ALA A 100 4.27 18.80 13.30
CA ALA A 100 5.53 18.11 13.37
C ALA A 100 5.72 17.28 12.09
N THR A 101 6.92 17.35 11.51
CA THR A 101 7.26 16.64 10.26
C THR A 101 8.53 15.82 10.45
N LEU A 102 8.55 14.64 9.85
CA LEU A 102 9.63 13.66 9.89
C LEU A 102 9.85 13.07 8.50
N LEU A 103 11.08 13.11 8.00
CA LEU A 103 11.47 12.52 6.71
C LEU A 103 12.46 11.37 6.95
N THR A 104 12.19 10.21 6.35
CA THR A 104 13.08 9.05 6.35
C THR A 104 14.33 9.29 5.50
N ASP A 105 15.40 8.53 5.74
CA ASP A 105 16.62 8.51 4.91
C ASP A 105 16.50 7.47 3.80
N THR A 106 15.85 6.34 4.09
CA THR A 106 15.69 5.21 3.17
C THR A 106 14.63 5.52 2.10
N ALA A 107 14.99 5.35 0.83
CA ALA A 107 14.04 5.34 -0.27
C ALA A 107 13.38 3.96 -0.35
N VAL A 108 12.06 3.93 -0.50
CA VAL A 108 11.22 2.72 -0.47
C VAL A 108 10.55 2.42 -1.82
N ASN A 109 11.03 3.06 -2.89
CA ASN A 109 10.50 2.96 -4.26
C ASN A 109 11.32 2.05 -5.17
N ASP A 110 12.02 1.07 -4.58
CA ASP A 110 12.85 0.08 -5.27
C ASP A 110 12.05 -1.14 -5.79
N ASN A 111 10.73 -1.12 -5.60
CA ASN A 111 9.80 -2.21 -5.91
C ASN A 111 10.02 -3.49 -5.08
N LEU A 112 10.60 -3.37 -3.88
CA LEU A 112 10.63 -4.40 -2.86
C LEU A 112 9.55 -4.15 -1.80
N TRP A 113 9.27 -5.17 -0.99
CA TRP A 113 8.38 -5.02 0.15
C TRP A 113 9.13 -4.33 1.29
N HIS A 114 8.54 -3.25 1.79
CA HIS A 114 8.98 -2.56 2.99
C HIS A 114 7.91 -2.61 4.07
N THR A 115 8.30 -2.90 5.30
CA THR A 115 7.42 -2.81 6.47
C THR A 115 7.48 -1.39 7.03
N VAL A 116 6.33 -0.74 7.13
CA VAL A 116 6.18 0.59 7.69
C VAL A 116 5.43 0.48 9.01
N VAL A 117 6.02 1.01 10.08
CA VAL A 117 5.37 1.09 11.40
C VAL A 117 5.31 2.52 11.87
N ILE A 118 4.11 2.98 12.23
CA ILE A 118 3.86 4.26 12.87
C ILE A 118 3.49 4.00 14.31
N ARG A 119 4.36 4.40 15.24
CA ARG A 119 4.13 4.27 16.67
C ARG A 119 3.88 5.63 17.30
N ARG A 120 2.75 5.74 17.98
CA ARG A 120 2.35 6.93 18.73
C ARG A 120 2.67 6.70 20.20
N HIS A 121 3.26 7.72 20.82
CA HIS A 121 3.42 7.84 22.26
C HIS A 121 3.08 9.28 22.62
N PHE A 122 1.79 9.55 22.78
CA PHE A 122 1.25 10.86 23.13
C PHE A 122 1.64 11.96 22.10
N LYS A 123 2.53 12.88 22.47
CA LYS A 123 3.01 13.95 21.58
C LYS A 123 4.09 13.48 20.60
N ASN A 124 4.68 12.32 20.84
CA ASN A 124 5.75 11.76 20.03
C ASN A 124 5.17 10.76 19.01
N THR A 125 5.63 10.85 17.76
CA THR A 125 5.39 9.84 16.74
C THR A 125 6.73 9.32 16.23
N THR A 126 6.90 8.00 16.24
CA THR A 126 8.02 7.29 15.63
C THR A 126 7.57 6.64 14.32
N LEU A 127 8.37 6.79 13.27
CA LEU A 127 8.24 6.08 12.01
C LEU A 127 9.41 5.11 11.88
N LEU A 128 9.10 3.82 11.70
CA LEU A 128 10.08 2.75 11.52
C LEU A 128 9.93 2.11 10.15
N ILE A 129 11.06 1.90 9.47
CA ILE A 129 11.14 1.24 8.17
C ILE A 129 12.00 -0.02 8.31
N ASP A 130 11.43 -1.18 7.94
CA ASP A 130 12.09 -2.49 7.93
C ASP A 130 12.78 -2.89 9.23
N GLN A 131 12.36 -2.31 10.36
CA GLN A 131 13.01 -2.44 11.68
C GLN A 131 14.49 -1.98 11.70
N THR A 132 14.98 -1.35 10.64
CA THR A 132 16.38 -0.92 10.49
C THR A 132 16.53 0.59 10.66
N GLU A 133 15.58 1.37 10.13
CA GLU A 133 15.51 2.81 10.32
C GLU A 133 14.40 3.12 11.33
N ALA A 134 14.71 3.95 12.32
CA ALA A 134 13.71 4.49 13.25
C ALA A 134 13.99 5.98 13.46
N LYS A 135 13.03 6.82 13.08
CA LYS A 135 13.07 8.26 13.34
C LYS A 135 11.84 8.68 14.12
N TRP A 136 11.95 9.75 14.91
CA TRP A 136 10.84 10.25 15.70
C TRP A 136 10.83 11.78 15.73
N VAL A 137 9.64 12.33 15.96
CA VAL A 137 9.47 13.76 16.18
C VAL A 137 8.35 14.00 17.20
N GLU A 138 8.46 15.08 17.96
CA GLU A 138 7.47 15.50 18.93
C GLU A 138 6.79 16.80 18.50
N VAL A 139 5.46 16.82 18.51
CA VAL A 139 4.70 18.05 18.26
C VAL A 139 4.69 18.98 19.46
N LYS A 140 4.90 20.28 19.22
CA LYS A 140 4.87 21.33 20.24
C LYS A 140 3.43 21.79 20.51
N SER A 141 2.62 20.87 21.03
CA SER A 141 1.21 21.11 21.35
C SER A 141 0.96 21.37 22.84
N LYS A 142 -0.08 22.13 23.15
CA LYS A 142 -0.60 22.27 24.53
C LYS A 142 -1.33 21.01 24.99
N ARG A 143 -2.00 20.30 24.07
CA ARG A 143 -2.69 19.03 24.35
C ARG A 143 -1.72 17.87 24.15
N ARG A 144 -1.87 16.85 25.00
CA ARG A 144 -1.05 15.64 24.92
C ARG A 144 -1.62 14.63 23.91
N ASP A 145 -2.93 14.46 23.93
CA ASP A 145 -3.60 13.35 23.26
C ASP A 145 -4.19 13.82 21.92
N MET A 146 -4.06 12.99 20.89
CA MET A 146 -4.68 13.22 19.59
C MET A 146 -6.15 12.78 19.60
N THR A 147 -7.00 13.52 18.93
CA THR A 147 -8.39 13.16 18.65
C THR A 147 -8.50 12.78 17.18
N VAL A 148 -9.20 11.69 16.88
CA VAL A 148 -9.42 11.21 15.51
C VAL A 148 -10.90 10.94 15.38
N PHE A 149 -11.53 11.39 14.29
CA PHE A 149 -12.95 11.13 14.02
C PHE A 149 -13.13 10.35 12.72
N SER A 150 -12.31 10.63 11.71
CA SER A 150 -12.40 9.97 10.42
C SER A 150 -12.05 8.48 10.48
N GLY A 151 -12.38 7.77 9.40
CA GLY A 151 -11.73 6.49 9.09
C GLY A 151 -10.25 6.67 8.74
N LEU A 152 -9.54 5.54 8.64
CA LEU A 152 -8.16 5.51 8.16
C LEU A 152 -8.17 5.34 6.63
N PHE A 153 -7.69 6.33 5.88
CA PHE A 153 -7.61 6.28 4.43
C PHE A 153 -6.22 5.87 3.98
N LEU A 154 -6.14 4.87 3.09
CA LEU A 154 -4.91 4.46 2.43
C LEU A 154 -5.00 4.68 0.92
N GLY A 155 -3.85 5.06 0.36
CA GLY A 155 -3.58 5.14 -1.07
C GLY A 155 -4.26 6.27 -1.85
N GLY A 156 -5.10 7.06 -1.19
CA GLY A 156 -5.79 8.22 -1.75
C GLY A 156 -6.92 8.70 -0.85
N LEU A 157 -7.81 9.52 -1.40
CA LEU A 157 -8.95 10.09 -0.69
C LEU A 157 -10.23 9.95 -1.52
N PRO A 158 -11.38 9.68 -0.87
CA PRO A 158 -12.69 9.81 -1.49
C PRO A 158 -12.86 11.14 -2.24
N PRO A 159 -13.38 11.13 -3.48
CA PRO A 159 -13.65 12.36 -4.24
C PRO A 159 -14.52 13.36 -3.46
N GLU A 160 -15.43 12.89 -2.62
CA GLU A 160 -16.32 13.72 -1.81
C GLU A 160 -15.53 14.56 -0.79
N LEU A 161 -14.44 14.02 -0.24
CA LEU A 161 -13.56 14.75 0.69
C LEU A 161 -12.71 15.82 -0.01
N ARG A 162 -12.58 15.74 -1.34
CA ARG A 162 -11.93 16.80 -2.13
C ARG A 162 -12.86 18.03 -2.28
N SER A 163 -14.17 17.84 -2.17
CA SER A 163 -15.17 18.94 -2.18
C SER A 163 -14.94 19.95 -1.04
N THR A 164 -15.41 21.19 -1.22
CA THR A 164 -15.35 22.26 -0.21
C THR A 164 -16.36 22.09 0.92
N THR A 165 -17.36 21.22 0.74
CA THR A 165 -18.42 20.99 1.74
C THR A 165 -17.94 20.16 2.93
N LEU A 166 -17.05 19.19 2.70
CA LEU A 166 -16.48 18.35 3.75
C LEU A 166 -15.15 18.96 4.20
N LYS A 167 -14.98 19.09 5.51
CA LYS A 167 -13.80 19.72 6.09
C LYS A 167 -12.75 18.66 6.39
N LEU A 168 -11.63 18.75 5.68
CA LEU A 168 -10.38 18.08 6.05
C LEU A 168 -9.58 19.02 6.94
N THR A 169 -8.91 18.47 7.95
CA THR A 169 -8.07 19.26 8.85
C THR A 169 -6.82 19.79 8.15
N LEU A 170 -6.17 18.96 7.32
CA LEU A 170 -5.07 19.40 6.45
C LEU A 170 -5.61 19.61 5.04
N SER A 171 -5.73 20.86 4.57
CA SER A 171 -6.28 21.14 3.24
C SER A 171 -5.39 20.68 2.08
N SER A 172 -4.07 20.76 2.22
CA SER A 172 -3.10 20.41 1.18
C SER A 172 -3.09 18.92 0.80
N VAL A 173 -3.70 18.06 1.62
CA VAL A 173 -3.86 16.63 1.30
C VAL A 173 -4.67 16.42 0.00
N LYS A 174 -5.55 17.38 -0.35
CA LYS A 174 -6.36 17.36 -1.58
C LYS A 174 -5.50 17.42 -2.84
N ASP A 175 -4.33 18.03 -2.75
CA ASP A 175 -3.44 18.22 -3.89
C ASP A 175 -2.44 17.06 -4.04
N ARG A 176 -2.50 16.06 -3.16
CA ARG A 176 -1.62 14.89 -3.23
C ARG A 176 -2.06 13.95 -4.35
N GLU A 177 -1.09 13.48 -5.10
CA GLU A 177 -1.25 12.38 -6.05
C GLU A 177 -1.66 11.09 -5.32
N PRO A 178 -2.51 10.24 -5.93
CA PRO A 178 -2.79 8.92 -5.38
C PRO A 178 -1.52 8.06 -5.32
N PHE A 179 -1.39 7.23 -4.29
CA PHE A 179 -0.28 6.28 -4.19
C PHE A 179 -0.38 5.20 -5.26
N LYS A 180 0.70 4.91 -5.98
CA LYS A 180 0.74 3.78 -6.91
C LYS A 180 1.57 2.65 -6.34
N GLY A 181 1.01 1.46 -6.17
CA GLY A 181 1.74 0.31 -5.65
C GLY A 181 0.84 -0.69 -4.94
N TRP A 182 1.41 -1.47 -4.03
CA TRP A 182 0.69 -2.47 -3.26
C TRP A 182 0.81 -2.18 -1.77
N ILE A 183 -0.26 -2.45 -1.03
CA ILE A 183 -0.28 -2.42 0.44
C ILE A 183 -0.86 -3.74 0.96
N THR A 184 -0.25 -4.33 1.97
CA THR A 184 -0.73 -5.55 2.64
C THR A 184 -0.58 -5.44 4.15
N ASP A 185 -1.15 -6.42 4.87
CA ASP A 185 -0.91 -6.62 6.30
C ASP A 185 -1.18 -5.39 7.17
N VAL A 186 -2.26 -4.68 6.87
CA VAL A 186 -2.66 -3.50 7.65
C VAL A 186 -3.10 -3.96 9.05
N ARG A 187 -2.38 -3.51 10.08
CA ARG A 187 -2.60 -3.88 11.48
C ARG A 187 -2.70 -2.64 12.36
N VAL A 188 -3.58 -2.70 13.35
CA VAL A 188 -3.64 -1.73 14.46
C VAL A 188 -3.43 -2.50 15.75
N ASN A 189 -2.42 -2.10 16.54
CA ASN A 189 -2.01 -2.78 17.76
C ASN A 189 -1.89 -4.31 17.55
N TYR A 190 -1.12 -4.70 16.53
CA TYR A 190 -0.87 -6.10 16.14
C TYR A 190 -2.08 -6.89 15.62
N THR A 191 -3.27 -6.30 15.64
CA THR A 191 -4.51 -6.93 15.14
C THR A 191 -4.69 -6.56 13.67
N GLN A 192 -4.82 -7.57 12.82
CA GLN A 192 -5.11 -7.37 11.40
C GLN A 192 -6.47 -6.67 11.23
N THR A 193 -6.53 -5.70 10.34
CA THR A 193 -7.73 -4.91 10.06
C THR A 193 -8.13 -5.11 8.61
N SER A 194 -9.43 -5.27 8.36
CA SER A 194 -9.97 -5.43 7.00
C SER A 194 -10.48 -4.09 6.45
N PRO A 195 -10.42 -3.89 5.12
CA PRO A 195 -11.08 -2.75 4.48
C PRO A 195 -12.57 -2.70 4.83
N VAL A 196 -13.08 -1.49 5.11
CA VAL A 196 -14.53 -1.25 5.25
C VAL A 196 -15.13 -0.89 3.90
N GLU A 197 -14.37 -0.14 3.09
CA GLU A 197 -14.83 0.43 1.82
C GLU A 197 -13.64 0.73 0.91
N SER A 198 -13.81 0.62 -0.40
CA SER A 198 -12.75 0.87 -1.38
C SER A 198 -13.33 1.28 -2.73
N GLN A 199 -12.59 2.09 -3.48
CA GLN A 199 -12.94 2.52 -4.83
C GLN A 199 -11.66 2.59 -5.69
N GLU A 200 -11.74 2.12 -6.93
CA GLU A 200 -10.60 2.01 -7.87
C GLU A 200 -9.36 1.29 -7.29
N VAL A 201 -9.57 0.38 -6.33
CA VAL A 201 -8.53 -0.48 -5.73
C VAL A 201 -8.83 -1.92 -6.12
N ARG A 202 -7.81 -2.62 -6.64
CA ARG A 202 -7.93 -4.03 -7.01
C ARG A 202 -7.55 -4.88 -5.80
N LEU A 203 -8.42 -5.79 -5.42
CA LEU A 203 -8.05 -6.85 -4.51
C LEU A 203 -7.02 -7.73 -5.23
N ASP A 204 -5.93 -8.03 -4.55
CA ASP A 204 -4.96 -9.06 -4.93
C ASP A 204 -5.59 -10.45 -4.75
N ASP A 205 -6.66 -10.67 -5.49
CA ASP A 205 -7.18 -11.97 -5.80
C ASP A 205 -6.29 -12.57 -6.89
N GLU A 206 -6.09 -13.88 -6.88
CA GLU A 206 -5.20 -14.56 -7.83
C GLU A 206 -5.61 -14.26 -9.29
N GLN A 207 -6.89 -13.98 -9.54
CA GLN A 207 -7.43 -13.49 -10.82
C GLN A 207 -6.89 -12.11 -11.25
N SER A 208 -6.68 -11.16 -10.32
CA SER A 208 -6.23 -9.79 -10.64
C SER A 208 -4.75 -9.76 -11.05
N ARG A 209 -3.93 -10.68 -10.53
CA ARG A 209 -2.49 -10.79 -10.84
C ARG A 209 -2.22 -11.13 -12.30
N LEU A 210 -3.18 -11.75 -12.99
CA LEU A 210 -3.05 -12.23 -14.36
C LEU A 210 -2.79 -11.12 -15.37
N CYS A 211 -3.28 -9.90 -15.14
CA CYS A 211 -3.05 -8.75 -16.01
C CYS A 211 -2.33 -7.57 -15.31
N ALA A 212 -1.89 -7.75 -14.07
CA ALA A 212 -1.16 -6.72 -13.32
C ALA A 212 0.33 -6.62 -13.67
N ARG A 213 0.88 -7.60 -14.41
CA ARG A 213 2.27 -7.58 -14.86
C ARG A 213 2.35 -7.09 -16.31
N ASP A 214 3.24 -6.13 -16.56
CA ASP A 214 3.46 -5.51 -17.87
C ASP A 214 4.06 -6.47 -18.93
N ASP A 215 4.48 -7.68 -18.54
CA ASP A 215 5.08 -8.69 -19.40
C ASP A 215 4.07 -9.74 -19.91
N VAL A 216 2.79 -9.63 -19.54
CA VAL A 216 1.75 -10.60 -19.94
C VAL A 216 1.30 -10.40 -21.39
N CYS A 217 1.12 -9.15 -21.82
CA CYS A 217 0.81 -8.80 -23.20
C CYS A 217 1.90 -7.87 -23.74
N LEU A 218 2.63 -8.34 -24.74
CA LEU A 218 3.77 -7.65 -25.33
C LEU A 218 3.32 -6.69 -26.44
N ASN A 219 4.24 -5.84 -26.90
CA ASN A 219 4.05 -4.95 -28.05
C ASN A 219 2.81 -4.03 -28.00
N GLY A 220 2.36 -3.68 -26.78
CA GLY A 220 1.21 -2.81 -26.57
C GLY A 220 -0.15 -3.52 -26.63
N GLY A 221 -0.17 -4.85 -26.48
CA GLY A 221 -1.41 -5.62 -26.38
C GLY A 221 -2.21 -5.28 -25.12
N ILE A 222 -3.53 -5.27 -25.23
CA ILE A 222 -4.42 -4.96 -24.09
C ILE A 222 -4.70 -6.26 -23.34
N CYS A 223 -4.30 -6.33 -22.06
CA CYS A 223 -4.60 -7.48 -21.21
C CYS A 223 -5.99 -7.38 -20.59
N SER A 224 -6.74 -8.48 -20.65
CA SER A 224 -8.03 -8.66 -19.97
C SER A 224 -8.09 -10.04 -19.31
N VAL A 225 -8.90 -10.21 -18.26
CA VAL A 225 -9.08 -11.50 -17.58
C VAL A 225 -10.41 -12.11 -18.02
N LEU A 226 -10.38 -13.33 -18.55
CA LEU A 226 -11.55 -14.08 -19.00
C LEU A 226 -11.47 -15.53 -18.51
N ASN A 227 -12.49 -16.01 -17.79
CA ASN A 227 -12.53 -17.36 -17.20
C ASN A 227 -11.24 -17.72 -16.43
N ASP A 228 -10.80 -16.84 -15.55
CA ASP A 228 -9.59 -17.03 -14.72
C ASP A 228 -8.28 -17.17 -15.52
N GLN A 229 -8.23 -16.63 -16.75
CA GLN A 229 -7.04 -16.61 -17.59
C GLN A 229 -6.78 -15.20 -18.15
N ALA A 230 -5.50 -14.82 -18.25
CA ALA A 230 -5.09 -13.63 -18.99
C ALA A 230 -5.31 -13.84 -20.49
N VAL A 231 -5.95 -12.87 -21.14
CA VAL A 231 -6.22 -12.84 -22.57
C VAL A 231 -5.76 -11.50 -23.14
N CYS A 232 -4.90 -11.55 -24.14
CA CYS A 232 -4.38 -10.37 -24.82
C CYS A 232 -5.16 -10.05 -26.10
N ASP A 233 -5.62 -8.82 -26.24
CA ASP A 233 -6.08 -8.27 -27.52
C ASP A 233 -4.90 -7.64 -28.27
N CYS A 234 -4.49 -8.29 -29.35
CA CYS A 234 -3.38 -7.85 -30.20
C CYS A 234 -3.84 -7.06 -31.44
N SER A 235 -5.15 -6.87 -31.64
CA SER A 235 -5.72 -6.36 -32.90
C SER A 235 -5.17 -5.00 -33.35
N GLN A 236 -4.77 -4.15 -32.40
CA GLN A 236 -4.25 -2.80 -32.66
C GLN A 236 -2.71 -2.70 -32.62
N THR A 237 -2.02 -3.81 -32.35
CA THR A 237 -0.55 -3.82 -32.17
C THR A 237 0.19 -4.12 -33.47
N GLY A 238 -0.51 -4.74 -34.44
CA GLY A 238 0.10 -5.36 -35.61
C GLY A 238 0.76 -6.71 -35.31
N PHE A 239 0.85 -7.15 -34.06
CA PHE A 239 1.34 -8.45 -33.64
C PHE A 239 0.20 -9.44 -33.40
N ARG A 240 0.52 -10.72 -33.27
CA ARG A 240 -0.42 -11.83 -33.03
C ARG A 240 0.13 -12.77 -31.94
N GLY A 241 -0.56 -13.87 -31.70
CA GLY A 241 -0.22 -14.84 -30.65
C GLY A 241 -0.97 -14.57 -29.35
N ARG A 242 -0.79 -15.45 -28.36
CA ARG A 242 -1.51 -15.39 -27.08
C ARG A 242 -1.13 -14.18 -26.23
N ASP A 243 0.11 -13.72 -26.38
CA ASP A 243 0.74 -12.63 -25.63
C ASP A 243 1.20 -11.48 -26.54
N CYS A 244 0.72 -11.43 -27.79
CA CYS A 244 1.13 -10.45 -28.79
C CYS A 244 2.64 -10.42 -29.11
N SER A 245 3.36 -11.52 -28.89
CA SER A 245 4.79 -11.63 -29.19
C SER A 245 5.08 -11.99 -30.65
N GLU A 246 4.12 -12.58 -31.36
CA GLU A 246 4.34 -13.16 -32.68
C GLU A 246 4.18 -12.10 -33.79
N GLY A 247 5.15 -12.11 -34.72
CA GLY A 247 5.29 -11.34 -35.97
C GLY A 247 4.23 -10.31 -36.40
N LYS A 248 4.72 -9.17 -36.91
CA LYS A 248 3.91 -8.16 -37.62
C LYS A 248 3.07 -8.82 -38.71
N SER A 249 1.75 -8.82 -38.56
CA SER A 249 0.83 -9.22 -39.61
C SER A 249 1.08 -8.31 -40.81
N SER A 250 1.70 -8.85 -41.85
CA SER A 250 1.74 -8.19 -43.15
C SER A 250 0.29 -7.89 -43.58
N LEU A 251 0.06 -6.62 -43.89
CA LEU A 251 -1.18 -6.03 -44.39
C LEU A 251 -1.82 -6.88 -45.51
#